data_AF-A0A844C4T8-F1
#
_entry.id   AF-A0A844C4T8-F1
#
_cell.length_a   1.000
_cell.length_b   1.000
_cell.length_c   1.000
_cell.angle_alpha   90.00
_cell.angle_beta   90.00
_cell.angle_gamma   90.00
#
_symmetry.space_group_name_H-M   'P 1'
#
loop_
_entity.id
_entity.type
_entity.pdbx_description
1 polymer ?
#
loop_
_entity_poly.entity_id
_entity_poly.type
_entity_poly.pdbx_seq_one_letter_code
_entity_poly.pdbx_strand_id
1 'polypeptide(L)'
;MSKPIATLEQLHMLRHRAVKETGARLNAQQQLCQRYEKNITTLTSLAAGLTQAEGTSALQMSNHSGYKRTIQRVIDWQKQEHALAELEARQLQGALLREAKREKSLEVMLDAKRSERHAEQERRERKATDAVSAQCWLRQRLAHR
;
A
#
# COMPACT_ATOMS: atom_id res chain seq x y z
N MET A 1 -7.14 11.71 29.49
CA MET A 1 -7.26 10.99 28.20
C MET A 1 -7.45 9.51 28.50
N SER A 2 -8.49 8.85 27.96
CA SER A 2 -8.68 7.41 28.17
C SER A 2 -7.53 6.66 27.47
N LYS A 3 -6.65 6.02 28.26
CA LYS A 3 -5.56 5.15 27.78
C LYS A 3 -5.91 4.29 26.55
N PRO A 4 -7.09 3.64 26.44
CA PRO A 4 -7.43 2.81 25.28
C PRO A 4 -7.51 3.54 23.94
N ILE A 5 -8.05 4.77 23.88
CA ILE A 5 -8.17 5.52 22.61
C ILE A 5 -6.80 5.93 22.10
N ALA A 6 -5.92 6.42 23.00
CA ALA A 6 -4.57 6.81 22.64
C ALA A 6 -3.74 5.61 22.10
N THR A 7 -3.89 4.43 22.70
CA THR A 7 -3.24 3.20 22.20
C THR A 7 -3.75 2.80 20.82
N LEU A 8 -5.06 2.89 20.58
CA LEU A 8 -5.64 2.61 19.25
C LEU A 8 -5.17 3.62 18.20
N GLU A 9 -5.02 4.89 18.55
CA GLU A 9 -4.50 5.94 17.66
C GLU A 9 -3.03 5.67 17.30
N GLN A 10 -2.20 5.28 18.28
CA GLN A 10 -0.82 4.87 18.04
C GLN A 10 -0.75 3.66 17.11
N LEU A 11 -1.59 2.65 17.35
CA LEU A 11 -1.64 1.46 16.50
C LEU A 11 -2.10 1.80 15.08
N HIS A 12 -3.09 2.67 14.93
CA HIS A 12 -3.54 3.16 13.62
C HIS A 12 -2.40 3.88 12.88
N MET A 13 -1.64 4.75 13.55
CA MET A 13 -0.48 5.40 12.95
C MET A 13 0.59 4.41 12.47
N LEU A 14 0.85 3.36 13.25
CA LEU A 14 1.79 2.30 12.85
C LEU A 14 1.30 1.55 11.61
N ARG A 15 0.00 1.23 11.53
CA ARG A 15 -0.59 0.57 10.37
C ARG A 15 -0.60 1.47 9.12
N HIS A 16 -0.92 2.73 9.29
CA HIS A 16 -0.85 3.72 8.20
C HIS A 16 0.56 3.79 7.59
N ARG A 17 1.60 3.78 8.44
CA ARG A 17 3.00 3.71 7.97
C ARG A 17 3.30 2.41 7.24
N ALA A 18 2.84 1.26 7.75
CA ALA A 18 3.03 -0.03 7.10
C ALA A 18 2.37 -0.10 5.71
N VAL A 19 1.19 0.49 5.54
CA VAL A 19 0.51 0.62 4.24
C VAL A 19 1.34 1.47 3.28
N LYS A 20 1.81 2.64 3.72
CA LYS A 20 2.68 3.52 2.91
C LYS A 20 3.98 2.83 2.49
N GLU A 21 4.64 2.15 3.42
CA GLU A 21 5.89 1.44 3.15
C GLU A 21 5.68 0.28 2.16
N THR A 22 4.66 -0.54 2.38
CA THR A 22 4.33 -1.65 1.47
C THR A 22 3.93 -1.12 0.09
N GLY A 23 3.20 -0.01 0.02
CA GLY A 23 2.86 0.66 -1.22
C GLY A 23 4.10 1.19 -1.97
N ALA A 24 5.06 1.77 -1.26
CA ALA A 24 6.32 2.22 -1.85
C ALA A 24 7.14 1.04 -2.41
N ARG A 25 7.22 -0.07 -1.68
CA ARG A 25 7.88 -1.31 -2.15
C ARG A 25 7.18 -1.88 -3.39
N LEU A 26 5.85 -1.92 -3.41
CA LEU A 26 5.09 -2.37 -4.58
C LEU A 26 5.38 -1.50 -5.81
N ASN A 27 5.40 -0.17 -5.64
CA ASN A 27 5.71 0.75 -6.74
C ASN A 27 7.13 0.53 -7.27
N ALA A 28 8.12 0.36 -6.39
CA ALA A 28 9.49 0.06 -6.80
C ALA A 28 9.56 -1.26 -7.59
N GLN A 29 8.82 -2.29 -7.16
CA GLN A 29 8.76 -3.56 -7.86
C GLN A 29 8.10 -3.45 -9.23
N GLN A 30 7.01 -2.68 -9.35
CA GLN A 30 6.35 -2.43 -10.63
C GLN A 30 7.27 -1.69 -11.61
N GLN A 31 8.05 -0.73 -11.12
CA GLN A 31 9.07 -0.06 -11.94
C GLN A 31 10.15 -1.05 -12.41
N LEU A 32 10.54 -2.00 -11.57
CA LEU A 32 11.47 -3.05 -11.95
C LEU A 32 10.89 -3.95 -13.05
N CYS A 33 9.62 -4.38 -12.94
CA CYS A 33 8.94 -5.15 -13.99
C CYS A 33 8.95 -4.38 -15.34
N GLN A 34 8.57 -3.10 -15.32
CA GLN A 34 8.59 -2.25 -16.52
C GLN A 34 9.99 -2.12 -17.14
N ARG A 35 11.04 -2.12 -16.33
CA ARG A 35 12.43 -2.10 -16.85
C ARG A 35 12.78 -3.40 -17.56
N TYR A 36 12.39 -4.55 -17.01
CA TYR A 36 12.58 -5.84 -17.68
C TYR A 36 11.83 -5.89 -19.01
N GLU A 37 10.57 -5.47 -19.07
CA GLU A 37 9.79 -5.42 -20.32
C GLU A 37 10.47 -4.55 -21.39
N LYS A 38 10.94 -3.35 -21.01
CA LYS A 38 11.69 -2.46 -21.90
C LYS A 38 12.98 -3.10 -22.39
N ASN A 39 13.74 -3.73 -21.50
CA ASN A 39 14.99 -4.42 -21.84
C ASN A 39 14.74 -5.57 -22.81
N ILE A 40 13.75 -6.42 -22.53
CA ILE A 40 13.35 -7.54 -23.39
C ILE A 40 12.98 -7.02 -24.77
N THR A 41 12.16 -5.97 -24.84
CA THR A 41 11.73 -5.37 -26.11
C THR A 41 12.92 -4.83 -26.91
N THR A 42 13.82 -4.11 -26.25
CA THR A 42 15.03 -3.54 -26.87
C THR A 42 15.96 -4.64 -27.39
N LEU A 43 16.24 -5.65 -26.57
CA LEU A 43 17.10 -6.78 -26.95
C LEU A 43 16.48 -7.61 -28.07
N THR A 44 15.15 -7.79 -28.07
CA THR A 44 14.43 -8.49 -29.13
C THR A 44 14.54 -7.72 -30.45
N SER A 45 14.36 -6.39 -30.43
CA SER A 45 14.55 -5.54 -31.60
C SER A 45 15.99 -5.58 -32.11
N LEU A 46 16.96 -5.57 -31.21
CA LEU A 46 18.38 -5.69 -31.56
C LEU A 46 18.68 -7.04 -32.23
N ALA A 47 18.12 -8.13 -31.70
CA ALA A 47 18.29 -9.46 -32.28
C ALA A 47 17.64 -9.59 -33.67
N ALA A 48 16.50 -8.92 -33.90
CA ALA A 48 15.81 -8.90 -35.19
C ALA A 48 16.57 -8.08 -36.24
N GLY A 49 17.25 -7.01 -35.84
CA GLY A 49 18.08 -6.18 -36.72
C GLY A 49 19.37 -6.83 -37.20
N LEU A 50 19.76 -7.99 -36.65
CA LEU A 50 20.91 -8.77 -37.11
C LEU A 50 20.56 -9.57 -38.37
N THR A 51 20.40 -8.89 -39.50
CA THR A 51 20.27 -9.50 -40.82
C THR A 51 21.65 -9.69 -41.46
N GLN A 52 21.83 -10.78 -42.22
CA GLN A 52 23.05 -11.00 -43.00
C GLN A 52 22.94 -10.20 -44.30
N ALA A 53 23.93 -9.34 -44.57
CA ALA A 53 24.05 -8.66 -45.85
C ALA A 53 24.61 -9.62 -46.92
N GLU A 54 24.18 -9.45 -48.17
CA GLU A 54 24.76 -10.22 -49.28
C GLU A 54 26.27 -9.94 -49.39
N GLY A 55 27.09 -10.99 -49.48
CA GLY A 55 28.55 -10.89 -49.58
C GLY A 55 29.33 -10.98 -48.26
N THR A 56 28.69 -11.33 -47.13
CA THR A 56 29.41 -11.54 -45.85
C THR A 56 30.36 -12.74 -45.88
N SER A 57 31.57 -12.56 -45.33
CA SER A 57 32.57 -13.63 -45.14
C SER A 57 32.10 -14.68 -44.13
N ALA A 58 32.58 -15.92 -44.27
CA ALA A 58 32.28 -17.02 -43.33
C ALA A 58 32.63 -16.68 -41.87
N LEU A 59 33.69 -15.90 -41.64
CA LEU A 59 34.05 -15.39 -40.30
C LEU A 59 32.98 -14.43 -39.75
N GLN A 60 32.46 -13.54 -40.59
CA GLN A 60 31.38 -12.63 -40.20
C GLN A 60 30.10 -13.40 -39.90
N MET A 61 29.76 -14.42 -40.69
CA MET A 61 28.60 -15.28 -40.43
C MET A 61 28.69 -15.98 -39.06
N SER A 62 29.86 -16.53 -38.73
CA SER A 62 30.12 -17.14 -37.42
C SER A 62 29.94 -16.13 -36.27
N ASN A 63 30.49 -14.92 -36.43
CA ASN A 63 30.35 -13.85 -35.45
C ASN A 63 28.89 -13.42 -35.26
N HIS A 64 28.13 -13.22 -36.34
CA HIS A 64 26.71 -12.88 -36.27
C HIS A 64 25.89 -13.97 -35.57
N SER A 65 26.14 -15.25 -35.90
CA SER A 65 25.46 -16.37 -35.25
C SER A 65 25.80 -16.46 -33.76
N GLY A 66 27.07 -16.26 -33.39
CA GLY A 66 27.52 -16.27 -32.00
C GLY A 66 26.88 -15.14 -31.20
N TYR A 67 26.90 -13.93 -31.75
CA TYR A 67 26.31 -12.74 -31.12
C TYR A 67 24.79 -12.88 -30.94
N LYS A 68 24.07 -13.34 -31.97
CA LYS A 68 22.62 -13.58 -31.90
C LYS A 68 22.28 -14.61 -30.81
N ARG A 69 23.04 -15.70 -30.72
CA ARG A 69 22.86 -16.72 -29.67
C ARG A 69 23.07 -16.13 -28.27
N THR A 70 24.08 -15.28 -28.11
CA THR A 70 24.34 -14.60 -26.83
C THR A 70 23.20 -13.65 -26.45
N ILE A 71 22.73 -12.81 -27.37
CA ILE A 71 21.57 -11.93 -27.11
C ILE A 71 20.34 -12.74 -26.74
N GLN A 72 20.06 -13.84 -27.46
CA GLN A 72 18.92 -14.69 -27.15
C GLN A 72 18.99 -15.24 -25.71
N ARG A 73 20.17 -15.70 -25.28
CA ARG A 73 20.37 -16.15 -23.90
C ARG A 73 20.09 -15.04 -22.87
N VAL A 74 20.52 -13.81 -23.17
CA VAL A 74 20.25 -12.66 -22.29
C VAL A 74 18.74 -12.35 -22.26
N ILE A 75 18.04 -12.41 -23.40
CA ILE A 75 16.58 -12.25 -23.45
C ILE A 75 15.88 -13.30 -22.59
N ASP A 76 16.27 -14.56 -22.73
CA ASP A 76 15.66 -15.66 -22.00
C ASP A 76 15.88 -15.49 -20.49
N TRP A 77 17.08 -15.06 -20.07
CA TRP A 77 17.34 -14.70 -18.68
C TRP A 77 16.50 -13.52 -18.20
N GLN A 78 16.40 -12.43 -18.97
CA GLN A 78 15.57 -11.26 -18.62
C GLN A 78 14.09 -11.64 -18.47
N LYS A 79 13.58 -12.58 -19.27
CA LYS A 79 12.21 -13.11 -19.12
C LYS A 79 12.02 -13.90 -17.82
N GLN A 80 13.01 -14.70 -17.42
CA GLN A 80 12.97 -15.42 -16.15
C GLN A 80 12.96 -14.45 -14.97
N GLU A 81 13.86 -13.46 -14.97
CA GLU A 81 13.91 -12.42 -13.94
C GLU A 81 12.62 -11.59 -13.90
N HIS A 82 12.04 -11.26 -15.06
CA HIS A 82 10.75 -10.60 -15.13
C HIS A 82 9.64 -11.41 -14.43
N ALA A 83 9.57 -12.71 -14.70
CA ALA A 83 8.57 -13.58 -14.08
C ALA A 83 8.73 -13.67 -12.55
N LEU A 84 9.97 -13.68 -12.05
CA LEU A 84 10.26 -13.61 -10.62
C LEU A 84 9.83 -12.26 -10.03
N ALA A 85 10.13 -11.16 -10.73
CA ALA A 85 9.75 -9.83 -10.30
C ALA A 85 8.23 -9.64 -10.24
N GLU A 86 7.49 -10.19 -11.21
CA GLU A 86 6.02 -10.21 -11.22
C GLU A 86 5.43 -11.00 -10.04
N LEU A 87 6.02 -12.16 -9.71
CA LEU A 87 5.62 -12.96 -8.55
C LEU A 87 5.75 -12.16 -7.25
N GLU A 88 6.88 -11.47 -7.07
CA GLU A 88 7.10 -10.59 -5.93
C GLU A 88 6.12 -9.41 -5.90
N ALA A 89 5.83 -8.80 -7.06
CA ALA A 89 4.83 -7.73 -7.16
C ALA A 89 3.44 -8.20 -6.70
N ARG A 90 3.02 -9.42 -7.08
CA ARG A 90 1.75 -10.02 -6.63
C ARG A 90 1.75 -10.27 -5.12
N GLN A 91 2.87 -10.73 -4.56
CA GLN A 91 3.00 -10.92 -3.11
C GLN A 91 2.89 -9.59 -2.36
N LEU A 92 3.56 -8.53 -2.84
CA LEU A 92 3.49 -7.18 -2.29
C LEU A 92 2.08 -6.59 -2.41
N GLN A 93 1.39 -6.80 -3.52
CA GLN A 93 -0.01 -6.39 -3.68
C GLN A 93 -0.91 -7.08 -2.65
N GLY A 94 -0.75 -8.39 -2.44
CA GLY A 94 -1.46 -9.13 -1.40
C GLY A 94 -1.13 -8.62 0.00
N ALA A 95 0.12 -8.28 0.28
CA ALA A 95 0.55 -7.69 1.55
C ALA A 95 -0.08 -6.31 1.79
N LEU A 96 -0.09 -5.46 0.76
CA LEU A 96 -0.69 -4.13 0.81
C LEU A 96 -2.19 -4.21 1.14
N LEU A 97 -2.91 -5.12 0.48
CA LEU A 97 -4.33 -5.35 0.76
C LEU A 97 -4.57 -5.80 2.21
N ARG A 98 -3.70 -6.65 2.77
CA ARG A 98 -3.81 -7.08 4.17
C ARG A 98 -3.58 -5.93 5.14
N GLU A 99 -2.55 -5.11 4.92
CA GLU A 99 -2.27 -3.95 5.78
C GLU A 99 -3.36 -2.87 5.65
N ALA A 100 -3.87 -2.61 4.44
CA ALA A 100 -4.97 -1.67 4.24
C ALA A 100 -6.26 -2.11 4.94
N LYS A 101 -6.59 -3.42 4.90
CA LYS A 101 -7.72 -3.97 5.67
C LYS A 101 -7.54 -3.79 7.18
N ARG A 102 -6.33 -4.03 7.69
CA ARG A 102 -5.99 -3.85 9.12
C ARG A 102 -6.10 -2.40 9.55
N GLU A 103 -5.56 -1.47 8.75
CA GLU A 103 -5.69 -0.03 8.97
C GLU A 103 -7.16 0.38 9.01
N LYS A 104 -7.95 -0.03 8.01
CA LYS A 104 -9.37 0.34 7.93
C LYS A 104 -10.18 -0.19 9.11
N SER A 105 -9.90 -1.42 9.54
CA SER A 105 -10.54 -1.99 10.73
C SER A 105 -10.26 -1.16 11.98
N LEU A 106 -9.05 -0.62 12.14
CA LEU A 106 -8.70 0.22 13.29
C LEU A 106 -9.35 1.60 13.22
N GLU A 107 -9.45 2.17 12.03
CA GLU A 107 -10.16 3.44 11.80
C GLU A 107 -11.62 3.33 12.25
N VAL A 108 -12.32 2.29 11.82
CA VAL A 108 -13.72 2.03 12.22
C VAL A 108 -13.84 1.85 13.75
N MET A 109 -12.92 1.11 14.36
CA MET A 109 -12.91 0.92 15.82
C MET A 109 -12.64 2.24 16.58
N LEU A 110 -11.76 3.10 16.06
CA LEU A 110 -11.47 4.41 16.63
C LEU A 110 -12.68 5.31 16.60
N ASP A 111 -13.39 5.36 15.46
CA ASP A 111 -14.59 6.17 15.30
C ASP A 111 -15.71 5.72 16.24
N ALA A 112 -15.91 4.40 16.37
CA ALA A 112 -16.86 3.85 17.33
C ALA A 112 -16.51 4.25 18.78
N LYS A 113 -15.24 4.12 19.18
CA LYS A 113 -14.80 4.48 20.54
C LYS A 113 -14.88 5.98 20.82
N ARG A 114 -14.62 6.82 19.82
CA ARG A 114 -14.79 8.27 19.92
C ARG A 114 -16.26 8.64 20.09
N SER A 115 -17.15 8.02 19.31
CA SER A 115 -18.59 8.22 19.42
C SER A 115 -19.14 7.79 20.78
N GLU A 116 -18.76 6.61 21.28
CA GLU A 116 -19.14 6.14 22.62
C GLU A 116 -18.72 7.14 23.72
N ARG A 117 -17.48 7.62 23.66
CA ARG A 117 -16.96 8.60 24.61
C ARG A 117 -17.72 9.93 24.54
N HIS A 118 -18.07 10.38 23.35
CA HIS A 118 -18.86 11.60 23.15
C HIS A 118 -20.25 11.45 23.76
N ALA A 119 -20.93 10.33 23.50
CA ALA A 119 -22.25 10.05 24.05
C ALA A 119 -22.24 9.89 25.58
N GLU A 120 -21.18 9.33 26.16
CA GLU A 120 -20.99 9.31 27.62
C GLU A 120 -20.81 10.71 28.20
N GLN A 121 -20.03 11.55 27.55
CA GLN A 121 -19.79 12.92 27.98
C GLN A 121 -21.09 13.74 27.93
N GLU A 122 -21.82 13.68 26.83
CA GLU A 122 -23.12 14.35 26.68
C GLU A 122 -24.13 13.87 27.73
N ARG A 123 -24.18 12.57 28.02
CA ARG A 123 -25.07 12.04 29.07
C ARG A 123 -24.69 12.58 30.45
N ARG A 124 -23.41 12.76 30.74
CA ARG A 124 -22.95 13.34 32.02
C ARG A 124 -23.31 14.82 32.12
N GLU A 125 -23.11 15.57 31.04
CA GLU A 125 -23.45 16.99 30.95
C GLU A 125 -24.95 17.21 31.13
N ARG A 126 -25.79 16.47 30.39
CA ARG A 126 -27.25 16.52 30.55
C ARG A 126 -27.69 16.23 31.98
N LYS A 127 -27.16 15.15 32.59
CA LYS A 127 -27.44 14.82 33.99
C LYS A 127 -27.06 15.94 34.96
N ALA A 128 -25.92 16.61 34.73
CA ALA A 128 -25.49 17.72 35.56
C ALA A 128 -26.41 18.94 35.39
N THR A 129 -26.76 19.30 34.15
CA THR A 129 -27.69 20.39 33.84
C THR A 129 -29.09 20.15 34.41
N ASP A 130 -29.60 18.92 34.30
CA ASP A 130 -30.90 18.53 34.84
C ASP A 130 -30.91 18.61 36.37
N ALA A 131 -29.84 18.16 37.03
CA ALA A 131 -29.69 18.24 38.48
C ALA A 131 -29.68 19.70 38.97
N VAL A 132 -28.96 20.60 38.28
CA VAL A 132 -28.96 22.04 38.60
C VAL A 132 -30.34 22.64 38.39
N SER A 133 -30.99 22.34 37.27
CA SER A 133 -32.34 22.83 36.96
C SER A 133 -33.37 22.42 38.02
N ALA A 134 -33.34 21.14 38.44
CA ALA A 134 -34.20 20.63 39.49
C ALA A 134 -33.97 21.33 40.85
N GLN A 135 -32.71 21.59 41.21
CA GLN A 135 -32.38 22.33 42.43
C GLN A 135 -32.88 23.78 42.38
N CYS A 136 -32.70 24.48 41.26
CA CYS A 136 -33.20 25.84 41.06
C CYS A 136 -34.73 25.90 41.22
N TRP A 137 -35.45 24.95 40.58
CA TRP A 137 -36.90 24.85 40.69
C TRP A 137 -37.37 24.59 42.13
N LEU A 138 -36.73 23.67 42.85
CA LEU A 138 -37.02 23.39 44.27
C LEU A 138 -36.83 24.63 45.14
N ARG A 139 -35.74 25.37 44.95
CA ARG A 139 -35.47 26.61 45.71
C ARG A 139 -36.53 27.68 45.46
N GLN A 140 -36.92 27.89 44.20
CA GLN A 140 -37.99 28.84 43.85
C GLN A 140 -39.32 28.43 44.50
N ARG A 141 -39.67 27.15 44.45
CA ARG A 141 -40.92 26.65 45.05
C ARG A 141 -40.97 26.83 46.57
N LEU A 142 -39.83 26.69 47.26
CA LEU A 142 -39.74 26.91 48.70
C LEU A 142 -39.78 28.40 49.07
N ALA A 143 -39.27 29.29 48.21
CA ALA A 143 -39.29 30.74 48.44
C ALA A 143 -40.68 31.39 48.22
N HIS A 144 -41.56 30.72 47.47
CA HIS A 144 -42.94 31.17 47.20
C HIS A 144 -43.99 30.51 48.13
N ARG A 145 -43.55 29.82 49.19
CA ARG A 145 -44.39 29.35 50.30
C ARG A 145 -44.13 30.20 51.53
#